data_AF-A0A7L3T2F0-F1
#
_entry.id   AF-A0A7L3T2F0-F1
#
_cell.length_a   1.000
_cell.length_b   1.000
_cell.length_c   1.000
_cell.angle_alpha   90.00
_cell.angle_beta   90.00
_cell.angle_gamma   90.00
#
_symmetry.space_group_name_H-M   'P 1'
#
loop_
_entity.id
_entity.type
_entity.pdbx_description
1 polymer ?
#
loop_
_entity_poly.entity_id
_entity_poly.type
_entity_poly.pdbx_seq_one_letter_code
_entity_poly.pdbx_strand_id
1 'polypeptide(L)'
;AGFIKSPLSQKRLTQDSVELYCEAIGNPIPEIQWWFEGNEPNETYAQLWDGARQDRVKINATYNLHSTSTIYIANLTSDDSGMYECRASNDPDRNHLSKSPKVKWIRSQANVFVIERPDITTRVISESGKLILSCNMTTTYLAISGHEWMHGDKILHTDTDSSPLTSYVIEGKKEEHSGIYECVYKTSPVIKGQVNISVGPQVLAYKKSEHGNEGDTGVLICKSPSFPAVDSWVWYKNGQEVNARIFNGSGRYITKSSGNKTELRILKLSIEEDTGDYHCNATNSYGSGSAIVNLRVRSRLAALWPFLGIVAEVLVLVTIIFIYEKRRKPDEVPD
;
A
#
# COMPACT_ATOMS: atom_id res chain seq x y z
N ALA A 1 32.84 -35.80 10.71
CA ALA A 1 32.16 -34.58 10.22
C ALA A 1 32.68 -33.37 11.00
N GLY A 2 32.55 -32.16 10.45
CA GLY A 2 32.79 -30.88 11.15
C GLY A 2 31.78 -29.83 10.69
N PHE A 3 31.41 -28.87 11.54
CA PHE A 3 30.53 -27.77 11.15
C PHE A 3 31.31 -26.68 10.39
N ILE A 4 30.77 -26.22 9.28
CA ILE A 4 31.21 -25.02 8.57
C ILE A 4 30.44 -23.81 9.10
N LYS A 5 29.12 -23.95 9.29
CA LYS A 5 28.25 -22.94 9.90
C LYS A 5 27.32 -23.59 10.91
N SER A 6 27.26 -22.97 12.07
CA SER A 6 26.41 -23.37 13.18
C SER A 6 25.14 -22.51 13.22
N PRO A 7 24.02 -23.04 13.73
CA PRO A 7 22.83 -22.23 13.97
C PRO A 7 23.13 -21.14 15.00
N LEU A 8 22.42 -20.02 14.90
CA LEU A 8 22.56 -18.87 15.79
C LEU A 8 21.30 -18.70 16.64
N SER A 9 21.49 -18.40 17.92
CA SER A 9 20.40 -18.10 18.86
C SER A 9 19.62 -16.85 18.42
N GLN A 10 18.30 -16.88 18.57
CA GLN A 10 17.41 -15.81 18.10
C GLN A 10 16.33 -15.50 19.13
N LYS A 11 15.93 -14.23 19.20
CA LYS A 11 14.71 -13.79 19.89
C LYS A 11 13.63 -13.49 18.85
N ARG A 12 12.43 -14.03 19.05
CA ARG A 12 11.28 -13.87 18.15
C ARG A 12 10.03 -13.63 18.96
N LEU A 13 9.02 -13.01 18.35
CA LEU A 13 7.73 -12.87 18.98
C LEU A 13 6.85 -14.07 18.64
N THR A 14 5.85 -14.33 19.47
CA THR A 14 4.74 -15.19 19.09
C THR A 14 4.14 -14.75 17.76
N GLN A 15 3.66 -15.72 16.97
CA GLN A 15 3.14 -15.56 15.61
C GLN A 15 4.17 -15.20 14.53
N ASP A 16 5.42 -14.87 14.90
CA ASP A 16 6.51 -14.75 13.94
C ASP A 16 6.93 -16.14 13.42
N SER A 17 8.02 -16.17 12.67
CA SER A 17 8.73 -17.37 12.28
C SER A 17 10.21 -17.32 12.69
N VAL A 18 10.81 -18.49 12.83
CA VAL A 18 12.26 -18.63 13.02
C VAL A 18 12.85 -19.52 11.94
N GLU A 19 14.04 -19.16 11.50
CA GLU A 19 14.84 -19.94 10.57
C GLU A 19 16.21 -20.19 11.19
N LEU A 20 16.60 -21.46 11.33
CA LEU A 20 17.93 -21.84 11.79
C LEU A 20 18.66 -22.56 10.65
N TYR A 21 19.90 -22.15 10.42
CA TYR A 21 20.74 -22.67 9.35
C TYR A 21 21.91 -23.49 9.93
N CYS A 22 22.23 -24.61 9.29
CA CYS A 22 23.33 -25.47 9.67
C CYS A 22 24.05 -26.02 8.44
N GLU A 23 25.38 -26.07 8.49
CA GLU A 23 26.22 -26.57 7.41
C GLU A 23 27.36 -27.41 7.97
N ALA A 24 27.53 -28.61 7.43
CA ALA A 24 28.52 -29.58 7.90
C ALA A 24 29.23 -30.27 6.73
N ILE A 25 30.50 -30.58 6.94
CA ILE A 25 31.38 -31.26 5.99
C ILE A 25 31.88 -32.59 6.55
N GLY A 26 32.08 -33.55 5.66
CA GLY A 26 32.57 -34.89 6.00
C GLY A 26 32.77 -35.73 4.75
N ASN A 27 33.49 -36.83 4.91
CA ASN A 27 33.60 -37.87 3.90
C ASN A 27 33.21 -39.22 4.54
N PRO A 28 32.10 -39.87 4.13
CA PRO A 28 31.07 -39.38 3.18
C PRO A 28 30.36 -38.09 3.63
N ILE A 29 29.58 -37.46 2.75
CA ILE A 29 28.81 -36.25 3.09
C ILE A 29 27.91 -36.56 4.29
N PRO A 30 27.95 -35.75 5.37
CA PRO A 30 27.19 -36.06 6.57
C PRO A 30 25.70 -35.83 6.38
N GLU A 31 24.89 -36.60 7.09
CA GLU A 31 23.46 -36.36 7.21
C GLU A 31 23.19 -35.39 8.37
N ILE A 32 22.32 -34.40 8.16
CA ILE A 32 21.90 -33.45 9.18
C ILE A 32 20.52 -33.81 9.72
N GLN A 33 20.37 -33.77 11.05
CA GLN A 33 19.11 -33.93 11.76
C GLN A 33 18.92 -32.78 12.75
N TRP A 34 17.68 -32.32 12.88
CA TRP A 34 17.31 -31.29 13.86
C TRP A 34 16.65 -31.92 15.07
N TRP A 35 16.98 -31.40 16.24
CA TRP A 35 16.42 -31.82 17.52
C TRP A 35 16.03 -30.60 18.34
N PHE A 36 15.08 -30.79 19.24
CA PHE A 36 14.55 -29.75 20.11
C PHE A 36 14.50 -30.22 21.55
N GLU A 37 14.89 -29.33 22.45
CA GLU A 37 14.74 -29.44 23.88
C GLU A 37 14.01 -28.21 24.40
N GLY A 38 12.84 -28.41 24.99
CA GLY A 38 12.07 -27.33 25.59
C GLY A 38 12.72 -26.76 26.85
N ASN A 39 12.14 -25.67 27.34
CA ASN A 39 12.59 -25.06 28.60
C ASN A 39 11.99 -25.76 29.83
N GLU A 40 10.94 -26.55 29.68
CA GLU A 40 10.32 -27.26 30.79
C GLU A 40 11.04 -28.58 31.11
N PRO A 41 11.27 -28.92 32.39
CA PRO A 41 12.05 -30.09 32.79
C PRO A 41 11.42 -31.44 32.43
N ASN A 42 10.14 -31.46 32.05
CA ASN A 42 9.43 -32.67 31.60
C ASN A 42 9.31 -32.76 30.08
N GLU A 43 9.79 -31.77 29.33
CA GLU A 43 9.75 -31.84 27.87
C GLU A 43 10.82 -32.81 27.36
N THR A 44 10.37 -33.84 26.66
CA THR A 44 11.25 -34.84 26.09
C THR A 44 12.04 -34.25 24.93
N TYR A 45 13.36 -34.38 25.01
CA TYR A 45 14.29 -34.18 23.91
C TYR A 45 13.82 -34.94 22.66
N ALA A 46 13.42 -34.22 21.61
CA ALA A 46 12.72 -34.79 20.45
C ALA A 46 13.37 -34.42 19.13
N GLN A 47 13.40 -35.37 18.19
CA GLN A 47 13.81 -35.10 16.83
C GLN A 47 12.70 -34.32 16.12
N LEU A 48 13.09 -33.31 15.32
CA LEU A 48 12.17 -32.58 14.45
C LEU A 48 12.28 -33.12 13.01
N TRP A 49 11.14 -33.23 12.34
CA TRP A 49 11.02 -33.66 10.95
C TRP A 49 10.11 -32.72 10.17
N ASP A 50 10.16 -32.80 8.84
CA ASP A 50 9.32 -32.00 7.96
C ASP A 50 7.83 -32.32 8.19
N GLY A 51 7.00 -31.29 8.41
CA GLY A 51 5.58 -31.46 8.76
C GLY A 51 5.30 -31.61 10.26
N ALA A 52 6.31 -31.63 11.12
CA ALA A 52 6.11 -31.65 12.57
C ALA A 52 5.35 -30.41 13.08
N ARG A 53 4.76 -30.53 14.27
CA ARG A 53 3.95 -29.48 14.94
C ARG A 53 2.83 -28.92 14.05
N GLN A 54 1.94 -29.80 13.59
CA GLN A 54 0.80 -29.45 12.73
C GLN A 54 1.25 -28.70 11.46
N ASP A 55 2.23 -29.26 10.75
CA ASP A 55 2.80 -28.72 9.50
C ASP A 55 3.53 -27.37 9.60
N ARG A 56 3.76 -26.85 10.80
CA ARG A 56 4.49 -25.58 11.02
C ARG A 56 6.00 -25.71 10.77
N VAL A 57 6.56 -26.91 10.96
CA VAL A 57 7.98 -27.18 10.75
C VAL A 57 8.24 -27.54 9.29
N LYS A 58 9.16 -26.83 8.65
CA LYS A 58 9.69 -27.13 7.32
C LYS A 58 11.20 -27.32 7.37
N ILE A 59 11.68 -28.45 6.86
CA ILE A 59 13.12 -28.76 6.85
C ILE A 59 13.58 -28.96 5.42
N ASN A 60 14.48 -28.09 4.97
CA ASN A 60 15.14 -28.20 3.69
C ASN A 60 16.57 -28.68 3.92
N ALA A 61 17.03 -29.67 3.15
CA ALA A 61 18.39 -30.16 3.20
C ALA A 61 18.95 -30.37 1.79
N THR A 62 20.22 -30.02 1.59
CA THR A 62 20.94 -30.22 0.33
C THR A 62 22.27 -30.92 0.60
N TYR A 63 22.57 -31.96 -0.18
CA TYR A 63 23.74 -32.82 0.00
C TYR A 63 24.59 -32.81 -1.27
N ASN A 64 25.38 -31.74 -1.45
CA ASN A 64 26.25 -31.57 -2.62
C ASN A 64 27.71 -31.87 -2.25
N LEU A 65 28.56 -30.85 -2.11
CA LEU A 65 29.95 -31.02 -1.66
C LEU A 65 30.06 -31.15 -0.13
N HIS A 66 29.09 -30.57 0.56
CA HIS A 66 28.87 -30.61 2.00
C HIS A 66 27.34 -30.67 2.21
N SER A 67 26.91 -30.95 3.44
CA SER A 67 25.50 -30.94 3.80
C SER A 67 25.09 -29.58 4.32
N THR A 68 24.03 -29.01 3.78
CA THR A 68 23.34 -27.85 4.33
C THR A 68 21.94 -28.25 4.76
N SER A 69 21.47 -27.67 5.86
CA SER A 69 20.07 -27.81 6.26
C SER A 69 19.56 -26.53 6.92
N THR A 70 18.33 -26.20 6.59
CA THR A 70 17.58 -25.12 7.20
C THR A 70 16.31 -25.70 7.83
N ILE A 71 16.06 -25.36 9.08
CA ILE A 71 14.76 -25.58 9.72
C ILE A 71 14.02 -24.24 9.83
N TYR A 72 12.79 -24.22 9.36
CA TYR A 72 11.87 -23.09 9.42
C TYR A 72 10.66 -23.49 10.26
N ILE A 73 10.26 -22.64 11.21
CA ILE A 73 9.09 -22.86 12.06
C ILE A 73 8.19 -21.64 11.94
N ALA A 74 7.00 -21.86 11.40
CA ALA A 74 5.99 -20.81 11.25
C ALA A 74 5.13 -20.67 12.51
N ASN A 75 4.56 -19.47 12.68
CA ASN A 75 3.54 -19.16 13.68
C ASN A 75 3.95 -19.63 15.09
N LEU A 76 5.02 -19.02 15.60
CA LEU A 76 5.65 -19.42 16.85
C LEU A 76 4.72 -19.29 18.06
N THR A 77 4.78 -20.25 18.96
CA THR A 77 4.14 -20.23 20.29
C THR A 77 5.19 -20.22 21.41
N SER A 78 4.77 -20.00 22.65
CA SER A 78 5.63 -20.12 23.84
C SER A 78 6.38 -21.45 23.89
N ASP A 79 5.73 -22.53 23.44
CA ASP A 79 6.22 -23.92 23.49
C ASP A 79 7.25 -24.22 22.40
N ASP A 80 7.47 -23.28 21.47
CA ASP A 80 8.57 -23.35 20.52
C ASP A 80 9.86 -22.71 21.10
N SER A 81 9.78 -22.12 22.30
CA SER A 81 10.92 -21.55 23.02
C SER A 81 11.77 -22.67 23.63
N GLY A 82 13.04 -22.72 23.31
CA GLY A 82 13.93 -23.79 23.74
C GLY A 82 15.24 -23.85 22.97
N MET A 83 15.98 -24.94 23.17
CA MET A 83 17.24 -25.21 22.53
C MET A 83 17.05 -26.11 21.31
N TYR A 84 17.50 -25.62 20.16
CA TYR A 84 17.50 -26.34 18.90
C TYR A 84 18.90 -26.85 18.62
N GLU A 85 19.02 -28.13 18.32
CA GLU A 85 20.30 -28.79 18.08
C GLU A 85 20.37 -29.35 16.65
N CYS A 86 21.34 -28.86 15.89
CA CYS A 86 21.75 -29.45 14.63
C CYS A 86 22.75 -30.58 14.91
N ARG A 87 22.40 -31.80 14.49
CA ARG A 87 23.26 -32.98 14.57
C ARG A 87 23.72 -33.38 13.19
N ALA A 88 25.02 -33.62 13.01
CA ALA A 88 25.57 -34.12 11.75
C ALA A 88 26.37 -35.41 11.95
N SER A 89 26.20 -36.39 11.05
CA SER A 89 26.98 -37.63 11.08
C SER A 89 27.31 -38.14 9.67
N ASN A 90 28.58 -38.47 9.46
CA ASN A 90 29.07 -39.17 8.27
C ASN A 90 29.37 -40.66 8.54
N ASP A 91 28.86 -41.20 9.65
CA ASP A 91 29.04 -42.61 9.99
C ASP A 91 28.24 -43.49 9.01
N PRO A 92 28.86 -44.48 8.35
CA PRO A 92 28.15 -45.39 7.45
C PRO A 92 27.12 -46.26 8.17
N ASP A 93 27.34 -46.54 9.46
CA ASP A 93 26.44 -47.36 10.27
C ASP A 93 25.28 -46.56 10.90
N ARG A 94 25.15 -45.26 10.59
CA ARG A 94 24.16 -44.36 11.22
C ARG A 94 22.69 -44.81 11.10
N ASN A 95 22.37 -45.59 10.06
CA ASN A 95 21.03 -46.12 9.79
C ASN A 95 20.90 -47.64 10.07
N HIS A 96 21.95 -48.29 10.59
CA HIS A 96 21.95 -49.74 10.85
C HIS A 96 21.32 -50.07 12.23
N LEU A 97 20.04 -50.42 12.22
CA LEU A 97 19.25 -50.76 13.41
C LEU A 97 19.76 -51.98 14.21
N SER A 98 20.59 -52.84 13.61
CA SER A 98 21.07 -54.10 14.18
C SER A 98 22.45 -54.02 14.84
N LYS A 99 23.13 -52.86 14.77
CA LYS A 99 24.44 -52.64 15.38
C LYS A 99 24.30 -51.77 16.63
N SER A 100 25.20 -51.96 17.61
CA SER A 100 25.25 -51.08 18.78
C SER A 100 25.41 -49.62 18.32
N PRO A 101 24.63 -48.66 18.86
CA PRO A 101 24.64 -47.26 18.42
C PRO A 101 25.92 -46.56 18.91
N LYS A 102 27.05 -46.90 18.29
CA LYS A 102 28.31 -46.16 18.42
C LYS A 102 28.42 -45.07 17.34
N VAL A 103 27.29 -44.65 16.79
CA VAL A 103 27.19 -43.63 15.76
C VAL A 103 27.71 -42.32 16.32
N LYS A 104 28.77 -41.79 15.71
CA LYS A 104 29.33 -40.51 16.13
C LYS A 104 28.54 -39.37 15.49
N TRP A 105 27.88 -38.57 16.33
CA TRP A 105 27.21 -37.33 15.96
C TRP A 105 27.99 -36.14 16.49
N ILE A 106 28.29 -35.17 15.62
CA ILE A 106 28.67 -33.83 16.07
C ILE A 106 27.40 -33.00 16.27
N ARG A 107 27.42 -32.07 17.22
CA ARG A 107 26.25 -31.31 17.65
C ARG A 107 26.56 -29.82 17.71
N SER A 108 25.61 -28.99 17.31
CA SER A 108 25.68 -27.54 17.46
C SER A 108 24.31 -27.01 17.86
N GLN A 109 24.28 -26.12 18.85
CA GLN A 109 23.06 -25.70 19.54
C GLN A 109 22.79 -24.21 19.35
N ALA A 110 21.51 -23.84 19.29
CA ALA A 110 21.03 -22.48 19.26
C ALA A 110 19.75 -22.35 20.09
N ASN A 111 19.66 -21.30 20.91
CA ASN A 111 18.48 -21.03 21.71
C ASN A 111 17.53 -20.10 20.96
N VAL A 112 16.27 -20.50 20.83
CA VAL A 112 15.20 -19.64 20.35
C VAL A 112 14.37 -19.22 21.54
N PHE A 113 14.34 -17.91 21.80
CA PHE A 113 13.50 -17.32 22.83
C PHE A 113 12.25 -16.75 22.16
N VAL A 114 11.12 -17.40 22.37
CA VAL A 114 9.82 -16.89 21.92
C VAL A 114 9.23 -16.03 23.02
N ILE A 115 8.98 -14.76 22.69
CA ILE A 115 8.46 -13.75 23.60
C ILE A 115 7.01 -13.47 23.19
N GLU A 116 6.10 -13.40 24.15
CA GLU A 116 4.72 -13.02 23.87
C GLU A 116 4.67 -11.62 23.25
N ARG A 117 3.79 -11.41 22.27
CA ARG A 117 3.65 -10.09 21.64
C ARG A 117 2.89 -9.18 22.62
N PRO A 118 3.45 -8.02 23.01
CA PRO A 118 2.75 -7.10 23.88
C PRO A 118 1.59 -6.41 23.15
N ASP A 119 0.53 -6.11 23.88
CA ASP A 119 -0.59 -5.34 23.36
C ASP A 119 -0.24 -3.85 23.37
N ILE A 120 -0.64 -3.16 22.29
CA ILE A 120 -0.44 -1.72 22.16
C ILE A 120 -1.80 -1.05 22.02
N THR A 121 -2.14 -0.23 23.01
CA THR A 121 -3.34 0.61 22.98
C THR A 121 -3.01 1.95 22.36
N THR A 122 -3.80 2.36 21.37
CA THR A 122 -3.56 3.59 20.60
C THR A 122 -4.69 4.59 20.76
N ARG A 123 -4.37 5.88 20.82
CA ARG A 123 -5.36 6.96 20.94
C ARG A 123 -5.00 8.13 20.02
N VAL A 124 -6.03 8.79 19.49
CA VAL A 124 -5.91 10.02 18.71
C VAL A 124 -6.82 11.07 19.36
N ILE A 125 -6.22 12.13 19.88
CA ILE A 125 -6.92 13.23 20.53
C ILE A 125 -6.79 14.47 19.64
N SER A 126 -7.88 15.21 19.44
CA SER A 126 -7.89 16.46 18.67
C SER A 126 -8.24 17.62 19.58
N GLU A 127 -7.28 18.49 19.87
CA GLU A 127 -7.43 19.63 20.78
C GLU A 127 -6.85 20.90 20.16
N SER A 128 -7.64 21.97 20.10
CA SER A 128 -7.17 23.33 19.76
C SER A 128 -6.31 23.42 18.47
N GLY A 129 -6.68 22.67 17.42
CA GLY A 129 -5.94 22.66 16.15
C GLY A 129 -4.67 21.79 16.15
N LYS A 130 -4.54 20.91 17.14
CA LYS A 130 -3.47 19.91 17.25
C LYS A 130 -4.05 18.52 17.34
N LEU A 131 -3.31 17.54 16.84
CA LEU A 131 -3.59 16.12 17.01
C LEU A 131 -2.51 15.52 17.89
N ILE A 132 -2.91 14.80 18.92
CA ILE A 132 -2.02 14.05 19.80
C ILE A 132 -2.24 12.58 19.53
N LEU A 133 -1.24 11.94 18.93
CA LEU A 133 -1.17 10.49 18.77
C LEU A 133 -0.52 9.92 20.01
N SER A 134 -1.07 8.84 20.55
CA SER A 134 -0.52 8.18 21.74
C SER A 134 -0.54 6.67 21.56
N CYS A 135 0.56 6.04 21.96
CA CYS A 135 0.71 4.59 22.08
C CYS A 135 1.08 4.24 23.51
N ASN A 136 0.42 3.24 24.07
CA ASN A 136 0.76 2.67 25.37
C ASN A 136 0.86 1.14 25.24
N MET A 137 2.07 0.62 25.47
CA MET A 137 2.40 -0.80 25.38
C MET A 137 2.26 -1.46 26.75
N THR A 138 1.66 -2.64 26.81
CA THR A 138 1.64 -3.45 28.04
C THR A 138 3.04 -4.04 28.26
N THR A 139 3.86 -3.42 29.12
CA THR A 139 5.26 -3.87 29.33
C THR A 139 5.48 -4.55 30.67
N THR A 140 5.99 -5.77 30.65
CA THR A 140 6.50 -6.46 31.84
C THR A 140 7.88 -7.12 31.68
N TYR A 141 8.41 -7.27 30.45
CA TYR A 141 9.66 -8.04 30.21
C TYR A 141 10.61 -7.48 29.12
N LEU A 142 10.22 -6.47 28.33
CA LEU A 142 11.08 -5.87 27.29
C LEU A 142 11.68 -4.55 27.77
N ALA A 143 13.00 -4.40 27.65
CA ALA A 143 13.67 -3.13 27.89
C ALA A 143 13.49 -2.21 26.67
N ILE A 144 12.85 -1.06 26.89
CA ILE A 144 12.68 0.00 25.88
C ILE A 144 13.87 0.95 25.99
N SER A 145 14.54 1.22 24.87
CA SER A 145 15.66 2.18 24.80
C SER A 145 15.31 3.49 24.08
N GLY A 146 14.04 3.67 23.71
CA GLY A 146 13.56 4.83 22.93
C GLY A 146 12.37 4.48 22.05
N HIS A 147 11.81 5.53 21.44
CA HIS A 147 10.70 5.42 20.50
C HIS A 147 11.03 6.07 19.16
N GLU A 148 10.35 5.63 18.11
CA GLU A 148 10.28 6.34 16.83
C GLU A 148 8.84 6.44 16.37
N TRP A 149 8.44 7.63 15.95
CA TRP A 149 7.17 7.84 15.27
C TRP A 149 7.40 7.91 13.77
N MET A 150 6.63 7.14 13.02
CA MET A 150 6.76 7.00 11.58
C MET A 150 5.44 7.26 10.86
N HIS A 151 5.54 7.72 9.61
CA HIS A 151 4.43 7.79 8.67
C HIS A 151 4.92 7.34 7.29
N GLY A 152 4.46 6.16 6.85
CA GLY A 152 5.11 5.43 5.76
C GLY A 152 6.58 5.17 6.09
N ASP A 153 7.48 5.45 5.15
CA ASP A 153 8.93 5.26 5.36
C ASP A 153 9.62 6.43 6.07
N LYS A 154 8.88 7.49 6.40
CA LYS A 154 9.45 8.71 7.00
C LYS A 154 9.43 8.63 8.53
N ILE A 155 10.59 8.79 9.14
CA ILE A 155 10.73 9.03 10.58
C ILE A 155 10.35 10.49 10.88
N LEU A 156 9.36 10.67 11.74
CA LEU A 156 8.83 11.97 12.15
C LEU A 156 9.45 12.46 13.45
N HIS A 157 9.67 11.54 14.39
CA HIS A 157 10.24 11.84 15.70
C HIS A 157 11.00 10.63 16.24
N THR A 158 12.03 10.90 17.03
CA THR A 158 12.82 9.88 17.71
C THR A 158 13.22 10.39 19.09
N ASP A 159 13.13 9.52 20.08
CA ASP A 159 13.57 9.80 21.45
C ASP A 159 14.35 8.61 22.02
N THR A 160 14.82 8.77 23.26
CA THR A 160 15.51 7.74 24.05
C THR A 160 14.79 7.48 25.38
N ASP A 161 13.49 7.76 25.45
CA ASP A 161 12.68 7.49 26.64
C ASP A 161 12.44 5.97 26.77
N SER A 162 12.46 5.45 27.99
CA SER A 162 12.16 4.06 28.31
C SER A 162 10.71 3.83 28.74
N SER A 163 9.88 4.87 28.78
CA SER A 163 8.46 4.80 29.14
C SER A 163 7.66 3.87 28.20
N PRO A 164 6.72 3.06 28.71
CA PRO A 164 5.79 2.29 27.85
C PRO A 164 4.78 3.17 27.11
N LEU A 165 4.59 4.41 27.57
CA LEU A 165 3.74 5.41 26.97
C LEU A 165 4.58 6.39 26.15
N THR A 166 4.24 6.56 24.88
CA THR A 166 4.81 7.57 23.99
C THR A 166 3.70 8.36 23.30
N SER A 167 3.98 9.61 22.93
CA SER A 167 3.04 10.47 22.21
C SER A 167 3.74 11.35 21.18
N TYR A 168 3.02 11.68 20.12
CA TYR A 168 3.47 12.57 19.07
C TYR A 168 2.41 13.62 18.75
N VAL A 169 2.82 14.88 18.69
CA VAL A 169 1.93 16.01 18.45
C VAL A 169 2.10 16.50 17.01
N ILE A 170 0.98 16.64 16.32
CA ILE A 170 0.89 17.14 14.96
C ILE A 170 0.09 18.44 14.97
N GLU A 171 0.63 19.49 14.37
CA GLU A 171 -0.10 20.75 14.17
C GLU A 171 -1.00 20.64 12.93
N GLY A 172 -2.23 21.15 13.03
CA GLY A 172 -3.19 21.16 11.93
C GLY A 172 -4.43 20.33 12.19
N LYS A 173 -5.27 20.25 11.16
CA LYS A 173 -6.59 19.60 11.27
C LYS A 173 -6.47 18.10 11.06
N LYS A 174 -7.38 17.33 11.67
CA LYS A 174 -7.43 15.85 11.54
C LYS A 174 -7.48 15.40 10.09
N GLU A 175 -8.22 16.14 9.30
CA GLU A 175 -8.46 16.00 7.88
C GLU A 175 -7.16 16.00 7.04
N GLU A 176 -6.17 16.80 7.43
CA GLU A 176 -4.92 16.98 6.67
C GLU A 176 -3.92 15.84 6.92
N HIS A 177 -4.09 15.12 8.02
CA HIS A 177 -3.16 14.12 8.54
C HIS A 177 -3.76 12.71 8.52
N SER A 178 -4.78 12.45 7.71
CA SER A 178 -5.38 11.13 7.63
C SER A 178 -4.40 10.08 7.13
N GLY A 179 -4.37 8.90 7.76
CA GLY A 179 -3.49 7.81 7.35
C GLY A 179 -3.11 6.89 8.50
N ILE A 180 -2.15 6.01 8.22
CA ILE A 180 -1.58 5.08 9.19
C ILE A 180 -0.26 5.67 9.67
N TYR A 181 -0.16 5.89 10.98
CA TYR A 181 1.07 6.24 11.66
C TYR A 181 1.55 5.03 12.45
N GLU A 182 2.85 4.92 12.66
CA GLU A 182 3.43 3.83 13.43
C GLU A 182 4.23 4.39 14.60
N CYS A 183 4.01 3.85 15.79
CA CYS A 183 4.88 4.02 16.93
C CYS A 183 5.77 2.77 17.03
N VAL A 184 7.07 2.99 17.03
CA VAL A 184 8.09 1.94 17.06
C VAL A 184 8.79 2.01 18.41
N TYR A 185 8.72 0.94 19.17
CA TYR A 185 9.46 0.79 20.42
C TYR A 185 10.81 0.13 20.12
N LYS A 186 11.89 0.80 20.51
CA LYS A 186 13.26 0.28 20.37
C LYS A 186 13.52 -0.79 21.44
N THR A 187 13.04 -1.99 21.15
CA THR A 187 13.21 -3.21 21.95
C THR A 187 13.95 -4.28 21.14
N SER A 188 14.32 -5.40 21.76
CA SER A 188 14.91 -6.55 21.08
C SER A 188 14.06 -7.80 21.34
N PRO A 189 13.20 -8.22 20.38
CA PRO A 189 12.98 -7.66 19.03
C PRO A 189 12.18 -6.35 19.03
N VAL A 190 12.21 -5.61 17.92
CA VAL A 190 11.51 -4.32 17.76
C VAL A 190 9.99 -4.53 17.74
N ILE A 191 9.25 -3.73 18.52
CA ILE A 191 7.79 -3.74 18.54
C ILE A 191 7.24 -2.52 17.79
N LYS A 192 6.17 -2.70 17.01
CA LYS A 192 5.46 -1.64 16.29
C LYS A 192 3.98 -1.64 16.64
N GLY A 193 3.41 -0.45 16.81
CA GLY A 193 1.97 -0.22 16.94
C GLY A 193 1.46 0.71 15.85
N GLN A 194 0.24 0.47 15.37
CA GLN A 194 -0.38 1.26 14.31
C GLN A 194 -1.45 2.20 14.88
N VAL A 195 -1.30 3.49 14.61
CA VAL A 195 -2.26 4.55 14.97
C VAL A 195 -2.95 5.04 13.71
N ASN A 196 -4.25 4.80 13.62
CA ASN A 196 -5.05 5.16 12.46
C ASN A 196 -5.75 6.50 12.66
N ILE A 197 -5.42 7.48 11.82
CA ILE A 197 -6.14 8.76 11.75
C ILE A 197 -7.21 8.64 10.68
N SER A 198 -8.40 8.21 11.08
CA SER A 198 -9.52 7.99 10.16
C SER A 198 -10.39 9.24 9.98
N VAL A 199 -10.71 9.56 8.72
CA VAL A 199 -11.56 10.69 8.31
C VAL A 199 -12.42 10.30 7.11
N GLY A 200 -13.56 10.98 6.95
CA GLY A 200 -14.39 10.85 5.76
C GLY A 200 -13.73 11.42 4.49
N PRO A 201 -14.27 11.12 3.29
CA PRO A 201 -13.72 11.59 2.02
C PRO A 201 -13.74 13.12 1.88
N GLN A 202 -12.57 13.73 1.65
CA GLN A 202 -12.44 15.14 1.29
C GLN A 202 -12.36 15.30 -0.22
N VAL A 203 -13.51 15.23 -0.89
CA VAL A 203 -13.54 15.22 -2.35
C VAL A 203 -13.19 16.58 -2.93
N LEU A 204 -12.27 16.58 -3.88
CA LEU A 204 -11.79 17.73 -4.63
C LEU A 204 -11.84 17.44 -6.13
N ALA A 205 -12.37 18.39 -6.89
CA ALA A 205 -12.29 18.39 -8.35
C ALA A 205 -10.85 18.67 -8.80
N TYR A 206 -10.31 17.88 -9.74
CA TYR A 206 -8.96 18.11 -10.27
C TYR A 206 -8.88 19.44 -11.04
N LYS A 207 -9.93 19.75 -11.82
CA LYS A 207 -10.20 21.09 -12.35
C LYS A 207 -11.64 21.45 -12.05
N LYS A 208 -11.87 22.70 -11.66
CA LYS A 208 -13.24 23.21 -11.41
C LYS A 208 -14.06 23.33 -12.70
N SER A 209 -13.41 23.59 -13.83
CA SER A 209 -14.05 23.67 -15.15
C SER A 209 -13.21 22.99 -16.21
N GLU A 210 -13.82 22.05 -16.93
CA GLU A 210 -13.24 21.34 -18.06
C GLU A 210 -13.91 21.79 -19.36
N HIS A 211 -13.14 21.80 -20.45
CA HIS A 211 -13.61 22.22 -21.76
C HIS A 211 -13.38 21.09 -22.77
N GLY A 212 -14.36 20.85 -23.63
CA GLY A 212 -14.25 19.91 -24.74
C GLY A 212 -14.92 20.45 -25.99
N ASN A 213 -14.56 19.94 -27.17
CA ASN A 213 -15.31 20.24 -28.38
C ASN A 213 -16.36 19.16 -28.62
N GLU A 214 -17.41 19.55 -29.32
CA GLU A 214 -18.45 18.66 -29.79
C GLU A 214 -17.86 17.50 -30.61
N GLY A 215 -18.25 16.28 -30.25
CA GLY A 215 -17.73 15.03 -30.84
C GLY A 215 -16.47 14.46 -30.16
N ASP A 216 -15.75 15.24 -29.36
CA ASP A 216 -14.57 14.76 -28.62
C ASP A 216 -14.97 13.88 -27.43
N THR A 217 -13.97 13.35 -26.71
CA THR A 217 -14.17 12.67 -25.42
C THR A 217 -13.86 13.61 -24.26
N GLY A 218 -14.86 13.93 -23.45
CA GLY A 218 -14.67 14.69 -22.21
C GLY A 218 -14.15 13.80 -21.09
N VAL A 219 -13.28 14.33 -20.23
CA VAL A 219 -12.72 13.60 -19.07
C VAL A 219 -12.81 14.49 -17.84
N LEU A 220 -13.59 14.04 -16.85
CA LEU A 220 -13.78 14.72 -15.57
C LEU A 220 -13.10 13.89 -14.47
N ILE A 221 -12.38 14.54 -13.57
CA ILE A 221 -11.58 13.85 -12.55
C ILE A 221 -11.84 14.47 -11.18
N CYS A 222 -12.12 13.60 -10.20
CA CYS A 222 -12.10 13.96 -8.79
C CYS A 222 -11.09 13.11 -8.02
N LYS A 223 -10.53 13.71 -6.97
CA LYS A 223 -9.61 13.07 -6.03
C LYS A 223 -10.14 13.27 -4.62
N SER A 224 -9.83 12.35 -3.72
CA SER A 224 -10.20 12.48 -2.32
C SER A 224 -9.14 11.84 -1.45
N PRO A 225 -8.37 12.61 -0.65
CA PRO A 225 -7.66 12.03 0.48
C PRO A 225 -8.68 11.57 1.53
N SER A 226 -8.50 10.34 2.00
CA SER A 226 -9.22 9.79 3.15
C SER A 226 -8.50 8.56 3.67
N PHE A 227 -8.72 8.26 4.96
CA PHE A 227 -8.38 6.98 5.54
C PHE A 227 -9.57 6.45 6.35
N PRO A 228 -10.04 5.22 6.09
CA PRO A 228 -9.65 4.31 5.01
C PRO A 228 -9.94 4.92 3.63
N ALA A 229 -9.40 4.28 2.59
CA ALA A 229 -9.65 4.66 1.21
C ALA A 229 -11.15 4.62 0.88
N VAL A 230 -11.56 5.35 -0.16
CA VAL A 230 -12.96 5.42 -0.59
C VAL A 230 -13.46 4.04 -1.03
N ASP A 231 -14.57 3.60 -0.46
CA ASP A 231 -15.22 2.32 -0.77
C ASP A 231 -16.05 2.41 -2.06
N SER A 232 -16.72 3.55 -2.28
CA SER A 232 -17.55 3.75 -3.46
C SER A 232 -17.50 5.19 -3.99
N TRP A 233 -17.52 5.30 -5.32
CA TRP A 233 -17.61 6.56 -6.05
C TRP A 233 -18.88 6.57 -6.88
N VAL A 234 -19.61 7.68 -6.83
CA VAL A 234 -20.82 7.89 -7.61
C VAL A 234 -20.75 9.23 -8.32
N TRP A 235 -21.01 9.23 -9.62
CA TRP A 235 -21.15 10.45 -10.41
C TRP A 235 -22.62 10.79 -10.63
N TYR A 236 -22.94 12.07 -10.52
CA TYR A 236 -24.24 12.63 -10.85
C TYR A 236 -24.05 13.77 -11.84
N LYS A 237 -25.05 13.99 -12.68
CA LYS A 237 -25.15 15.20 -13.48
C LYS A 237 -26.33 16.01 -13.00
N ASN A 238 -26.12 17.29 -12.77
CA ASN A 238 -27.24 18.21 -12.56
C ASN A 238 -27.92 18.47 -13.91
N GLY A 239 -29.16 18.01 -14.05
CA GLY A 239 -30.01 18.19 -15.23
C GLY A 239 -31.45 18.54 -14.86
N GLN A 240 -32.41 18.36 -15.78
CA GLN A 240 -33.85 18.60 -15.56
C GLN A 240 -34.44 17.72 -14.44
N GLU A 241 -33.90 16.51 -14.24
CA GLU A 241 -34.08 15.73 -13.02
C GLU A 241 -32.87 15.97 -12.11
N VAL A 242 -33.14 16.48 -10.90
CA VAL A 242 -32.11 16.73 -9.90
C VAL A 242 -31.44 15.40 -9.51
N ASN A 243 -30.12 15.31 -9.66
CA ASN A 243 -29.29 14.15 -9.32
C ASN A 243 -29.50 12.88 -10.16
N ALA A 244 -29.54 13.00 -11.50
CA ALA A 244 -29.47 11.82 -12.37
C ALA A 244 -28.14 11.08 -12.18
N ARG A 245 -28.21 9.88 -11.59
CA ARG A 245 -27.04 9.02 -11.35
C ARG A 245 -26.48 8.54 -12.68
N ILE A 246 -25.19 8.72 -12.88
CA ILE A 246 -24.49 8.21 -14.06
C ILE A 246 -24.10 6.75 -13.82
N PHE A 247 -24.67 5.84 -14.60
CA PHE A 247 -24.36 4.42 -14.54
C PHE A 247 -23.17 4.09 -15.45
N ASN A 248 -22.21 3.34 -14.92
CA ASN A 248 -21.06 2.88 -15.70
C ASN A 248 -21.53 1.93 -16.82
N GLY A 249 -21.09 2.17 -18.06
CA GLY A 249 -21.40 1.27 -19.17
C GLY A 249 -22.79 1.45 -19.77
N SER A 250 -23.54 2.51 -19.44
CA SER A 250 -24.83 2.83 -20.08
C SER A 250 -24.70 3.40 -21.51
N GLY A 251 -23.60 3.12 -22.21
CA GLY A 251 -23.28 3.63 -23.54
C GLY A 251 -22.11 4.63 -23.52
N ARG A 252 -22.41 5.94 -23.51
CA ARG A 252 -21.43 7.04 -23.68
C ARG A 252 -20.63 7.39 -22.43
N TYR A 253 -21.04 6.94 -21.25
CA TYR A 253 -20.39 7.23 -19.97
C TYR A 253 -19.54 6.04 -19.50
N ILE A 254 -18.26 6.28 -19.25
CA ILE A 254 -17.32 5.27 -18.75
C ILE A 254 -16.69 5.80 -17.46
N THR A 255 -16.89 5.10 -16.34
CA THR A 255 -16.28 5.47 -15.07
C THR A 255 -15.13 4.53 -14.70
N LYS A 256 -14.02 5.12 -14.28
CA LYS A 256 -12.86 4.41 -13.73
C LYS A 256 -12.56 4.98 -12.35
N SER A 257 -12.82 4.19 -11.33
CA SER A 257 -12.67 4.58 -9.92
C SER A 257 -11.59 3.75 -9.23
N SER A 258 -10.87 4.41 -8.33
CA SER A 258 -9.83 3.91 -7.44
C SER A 258 -10.09 4.50 -6.05
N GLY A 259 -9.52 3.92 -4.99
CA GLY A 259 -9.75 4.35 -3.61
C GLY A 259 -9.43 5.83 -3.30
N ASN A 260 -8.66 6.54 -4.15
CA ASN A 260 -8.36 7.97 -3.96
C ASN A 260 -8.71 8.86 -5.16
N LYS A 261 -9.18 8.30 -6.28
CA LYS A 261 -9.45 9.02 -7.54
C LYS A 261 -10.61 8.37 -8.28
N THR A 262 -11.48 9.18 -8.87
CA THR A 262 -12.43 8.73 -9.88
C THR A 262 -12.32 9.56 -11.15
N GLU A 263 -12.56 8.91 -12.28
CA GLU A 263 -12.53 9.49 -13.61
C GLU A 263 -13.81 9.13 -14.35
N LEU A 264 -14.52 10.14 -14.83
CA LEU A 264 -15.68 10.00 -15.70
C LEU A 264 -15.30 10.43 -17.11
N ARG A 265 -15.42 9.51 -18.06
CA ARG A 265 -15.24 9.76 -19.49
C ARG A 265 -16.59 9.83 -20.18
N ILE A 266 -16.79 10.85 -21.00
CA ILE A 266 -18.01 11.10 -21.75
C ILE A 266 -17.64 11.09 -23.23
N LEU A 267 -18.05 10.05 -23.96
CA LEU A 267 -17.73 9.86 -25.37
C LEU A 267 -18.65 10.69 -26.27
N LYS A 268 -18.10 11.27 -27.36
CA LYS A 268 -18.86 12.02 -28.38
C LYS A 268 -19.68 13.16 -27.77
N LEU A 269 -19.00 14.14 -27.17
CA LEU A 269 -19.63 15.27 -26.47
C LEU A 269 -20.71 15.96 -27.29
N SER A 270 -21.85 16.25 -26.67
CA SER A 270 -22.97 17.04 -27.21
C SER A 270 -23.07 18.36 -26.45
N ILE A 271 -23.24 19.46 -27.17
CA ILE A 271 -23.38 20.79 -26.54
C ILE A 271 -24.65 20.86 -25.69
N GLU A 272 -25.75 20.33 -26.22
CA GLU A 272 -27.07 20.40 -25.60
C GLU A 272 -27.20 19.45 -24.42
N GLU A 273 -26.66 18.23 -24.56
CA GLU A 273 -26.81 17.22 -23.53
C GLU A 273 -25.75 17.38 -22.43
N ASP A 274 -24.46 17.51 -22.77
CA ASP A 274 -23.36 17.28 -21.81
C ASP A 274 -22.87 18.51 -21.06
N THR A 275 -23.18 19.71 -21.54
CA THR A 275 -22.82 20.95 -20.86
C THR A 275 -23.52 21.01 -19.50
N GLY A 276 -22.78 21.26 -18.43
CA GLY A 276 -23.37 21.39 -17.09
C GLY A 276 -22.45 20.96 -15.97
N ASP A 277 -23.04 20.84 -14.78
CA ASP A 277 -22.32 20.51 -13.54
C ASP A 277 -22.42 19.01 -13.23
N TYR A 278 -21.25 18.41 -13.01
CA TYR A 278 -21.11 17.01 -12.65
C TYR A 278 -20.62 16.91 -11.21
N HIS A 279 -21.34 16.15 -10.40
CA HIS A 279 -20.98 15.89 -9.01
C HIS A 279 -20.30 14.54 -8.91
N CYS A 280 -19.19 14.49 -8.20
CA CYS A 280 -18.53 13.26 -7.80
C CYS A 280 -18.69 13.10 -6.30
N ASN A 281 -19.37 12.04 -5.87
CA ASN A 281 -19.57 11.70 -4.47
C ASN A 281 -18.69 10.51 -4.12
N ALA A 282 -17.97 10.60 -3.02
CA ALA A 282 -17.17 9.53 -2.45
C ALA A 282 -17.75 9.13 -1.09
N THR A 283 -17.70 7.85 -0.77
CA THR A 283 -18.14 7.34 0.55
C THR A 283 -17.14 6.34 1.08
N ASN A 284 -16.79 6.47 2.37
CA ASN A 284 -16.09 5.46 3.16
C ASN A 284 -16.86 5.20 4.47
N SER A 285 -16.34 4.30 5.31
CA SER A 285 -16.93 3.98 6.62
C SER A 285 -17.02 5.14 7.63
N TYR A 286 -16.38 6.29 7.36
CA TYR A 286 -16.36 7.48 8.22
C TYR A 286 -17.13 8.67 7.64
N GLY A 287 -17.77 8.51 6.48
CA GLY A 287 -18.68 9.50 5.92
C GLY A 287 -18.62 9.60 4.40
N SER A 288 -19.15 10.70 3.90
CA SER A 288 -19.20 11.01 2.46
C SER A 288 -18.76 12.44 2.19
N GLY A 289 -18.19 12.66 1.00
CA GLY A 289 -17.86 14.00 0.52
C GLY A 289 -18.18 14.12 -0.96
N SER A 290 -18.33 15.36 -1.44
CA SER A 290 -18.65 15.62 -2.84
C SER A 290 -17.95 16.85 -3.40
N ALA A 291 -17.60 16.82 -4.68
CA ALA A 291 -17.17 18.00 -5.42
C ALA A 291 -17.90 18.15 -6.75
N ILE A 292 -17.89 19.37 -7.29
CA ILE A 292 -18.54 19.73 -8.54
C ILE A 292 -17.48 20.05 -9.59
N VAL A 293 -17.68 19.52 -10.80
CA VAL A 293 -16.90 19.81 -12.01
C VAL A 293 -17.84 20.38 -13.08
N ASN A 294 -17.58 21.59 -13.55
CA ASN A 294 -18.33 22.19 -14.64
C ASN A 294 -17.75 21.78 -16.00
N LEU A 295 -18.55 21.15 -16.87
CA LEU A 295 -18.15 20.81 -18.24
C LEU A 295 -18.75 21.82 -19.24
N ARG A 296 -17.89 22.40 -20.07
CA ARG A 296 -18.28 23.29 -21.16
C ARG A 296 -17.94 22.68 -22.51
N VAL A 297 -18.95 22.45 -23.34
CA VAL A 297 -18.76 21.93 -24.69
C VAL A 297 -18.84 23.07 -25.70
N ARG A 298 -17.90 23.13 -26.64
CA ARG A 298 -17.86 24.12 -27.72
C ARG A 298 -18.21 23.48 -29.06
N SER A 299 -18.87 24.23 -29.93
CA SER A 299 -19.15 23.75 -31.28
C SER A 299 -17.88 23.52 -32.08
N ARG A 300 -17.84 22.40 -32.80
CA ARG A 300 -16.76 22.09 -33.74
C ARG A 300 -16.64 23.13 -34.86
N LEU A 301 -17.75 23.76 -35.22
CA LEU A 301 -17.81 24.78 -36.27
C LEU A 301 -17.58 26.20 -35.72
N ALA A 302 -17.30 26.37 -34.43
CA ALA A 302 -17.11 27.69 -33.82
C ALA A 302 -16.01 28.51 -34.52
N ALA A 303 -14.94 27.85 -34.99
CA ALA A 303 -13.85 28.50 -35.71
C ALA A 303 -14.17 28.83 -37.19
N LEU A 304 -15.24 28.26 -37.76
CA LEU A 304 -15.68 28.55 -39.13
C LEU A 304 -16.44 29.86 -39.25
N TRP A 305 -17.17 30.28 -38.21
CA TRP A 305 -17.96 31.51 -38.24
C TRP A 305 -17.10 32.79 -38.42
N PRO A 306 -15.96 32.97 -37.73
CA PRO A 306 -15.06 34.09 -38.00
C PRO A 306 -14.53 34.07 -39.43
N PHE A 307 -14.18 32.89 -39.96
CA PHE A 307 -13.70 32.75 -41.32
C PHE A 307 -14.76 33.11 -42.36
N LEU A 308 -15.99 32.62 -42.18
CA LEU A 308 -17.12 32.99 -43.03
C LEU A 308 -17.43 34.49 -42.96
N GLY A 309 -17.30 35.10 -41.78
CA GLY A 309 -17.39 36.56 -41.61
C GLY A 309 -16.37 37.31 -42.47
N ILE A 310 -15.10 36.89 -42.41
CA ILE A 310 -14.02 37.48 -43.21
C ILE A 310 -14.29 37.30 -44.72
N VAL A 311 -14.70 36.10 -45.15
CA VAL A 311 -15.00 35.83 -46.56
C VAL A 311 -16.16 36.70 -47.06
N ALA A 312 -17.24 36.84 -46.26
CA ALA A 312 -18.36 37.69 -46.61
C ALA A 312 -17.94 39.16 -46.74
N GLU A 313 -17.12 39.66 -45.81
CA GLU A 313 -16.60 41.03 -45.84
C GLU A 313 -15.75 41.29 -47.11
N VAL A 314 -14.87 40.35 -47.46
CA VAL A 314 -14.07 40.42 -48.69
C VAL A 314 -14.96 40.43 -49.94
N LEU A 315 -15.99 39.58 -50.00
CA LEU A 315 -16.93 39.54 -51.13
C LEU A 315 -17.71 40.86 -51.28
N VAL A 316 -18.13 41.46 -50.16
CA VAL A 316 -18.78 42.78 -50.16
C VAL A 316 -17.84 43.86 -50.70
N LEU A 317 -16.58 43.89 -50.25
CA LEU A 317 -15.60 44.85 -50.76
C LEU A 317 -15.34 44.67 -52.26
N VAL A 318 -15.15 43.44 -52.73
CA VAL A 318 -14.91 43.14 -54.15
C VAL A 318 -16.10 43.54 -55.02
N THR A 319 -17.34 43.27 -54.56
CA THR A 319 -18.54 43.66 -55.31
C THR A 319 -18.73 45.18 -55.36
N ILE A 320 -18.44 45.89 -54.27
CA ILE A 320 -18.45 47.37 -54.26
C ILE A 320 -17.43 47.91 -55.26
N ILE A 321 -16.18 47.40 -55.24
CA ILE A 321 -15.12 47.80 -56.18
C ILE A 321 -15.55 47.53 -57.63
N PHE A 322 -16.10 46.35 -57.91
CA PHE A 322 -16.56 45.99 -59.26
C PHE A 322 -17.69 46.89 -59.77
N ILE A 323 -18.68 47.22 -58.91
CA ILE A 323 -19.76 48.15 -59.27
C ILE A 323 -19.19 49.56 -59.51
N TYR A 324 -18.26 50.00 -58.68
CA TYR A 324 -17.58 51.28 -58.84
C TYR A 324 -16.83 51.35 -60.18
N GLU A 325 -16.00 50.35 -60.48
CA GLU A 325 -15.27 50.24 -61.75
C GLU A 325 -16.22 50.20 -62.96
N LYS A 326 -17.30 49.42 -62.89
CA LYS A 326 -18.26 49.30 -64.00
C LYS A 326 -19.09 50.56 -64.21
N ARG A 327 -19.34 51.35 -63.15
CA ARG A 327 -20.04 52.65 -63.24
C ARG A 327 -19.11 53.79 -63.63
N ARG A 328 -17.80 53.64 -63.45
CA ARG A 328 -16.80 54.58 -63.95
C ARG A 328 -16.72 54.43 -65.47
N LYS A 329 -17.38 55.33 -66.20
CA LYS A 329 -17.13 55.52 -67.63
C LYS A 329 -15.66 55.94 -67.82
N PRO A 330 -14.96 55.52 -68.90
CA PRO A 330 -13.65 56.06 -69.19
C PRO A 330 -13.79 57.57 -69.36
N ASP A 331 -13.04 58.34 -68.57
CA ASP A 331 -12.99 59.78 -68.67
C ASP A 331 -12.66 60.17 -70.12
N GLU A 332 -13.49 61.00 -70.74
CA GLU A 332 -13.16 61.67 -72.01
C GLU A 332 -11.82 62.39 -71.81
N VAL A 333 -10.85 62.05 -72.66
CA VAL A 333 -9.58 62.78 -72.75
C VAL A 333 -9.90 64.19 -73.27
N PRO A 334 -9.64 65.27 -72.51
CA PRO A 334 -9.58 66.61 -73.09
C PRO A 334 -8.22 66.77 -73.79
N ASP A 335 -8.25 67.32 -75.00
CA ASP A 335 -7.14 67.51 -75.95
C ASP A 335 -5.76 67.86 -75.36
#